data_AF-A0A7W1WWI2-F1
#
_entry.id   AF-A0A7W1WWI2-F1
#
_cell.length_a   1.000
_cell.length_b   1.000
_cell.length_c   1.000
_cell.angle_alpha   90.00
_cell.angle_beta   90.00
_cell.angle_gamma   90.00
#
_symmetry.space_group_name_H-M   'P 1'
#
loop_
_entity.id
_entity.type
_entity.pdbx_description
1 polymer ?
#
loop_
_entity_poly.entity_id
_entity_poly.type
_entity_poly.pdbx_seq_one_letter_code
_entity_poly.pdbx_strand_id
1 'polypeptide(L)'
;MGAGSAFGSRECGVTELAFSRIHEIPQNLQQLVAAFDWWIHNEDRTLSFEGGNPNLFWDEGERQLVVIDHNQSFDTGFDAASFVDHHVFHQQFRLLQADLAALAVLRHTMHQALDNWHAIILIVPNEWWYIDDEMSVSVSFDTTQILQLLNRVIDPDFWNTP
;
A
#
# COMPACT_ATOMS: atom_id res chain seq x y z
N MET A 1 -2.41 14.00 -28.92
CA MET A 1 -3.01 13.24 -27.82
C MET A 1 -3.72 12.07 -28.47
N GLY A 2 -3.32 10.83 -28.14
CA GLY A 2 -3.96 9.62 -28.67
C GLY A 2 -5.32 9.39 -28.01
N ALA A 3 -6.14 8.54 -28.62
CA ALA A 3 -7.32 7.97 -27.96
C ALA A 3 -6.85 6.86 -26.99
N GLY A 4 -7.52 6.71 -25.85
CA GLY A 4 -7.21 5.71 -24.82
C GLY A 4 -7.73 6.12 -23.43
N SER A 5 -7.76 5.18 -22.49
CA SER A 5 -8.10 5.44 -21.08
C SER A 5 -7.03 6.33 -20.43
N ALA A 6 -7.46 7.36 -19.71
CA ALA A 6 -6.58 8.26 -18.97
C ALA A 6 -6.88 8.20 -17.48
N PHE A 7 -5.83 8.30 -16.65
CA PHE A 7 -5.98 8.47 -15.22
C PHE A 7 -6.38 9.90 -14.91
N GLY A 8 -7.51 10.06 -14.22
CA GLY A 8 -7.87 11.34 -13.61
C GLY A 8 -7.18 11.46 -12.26
N SER A 9 -6.29 12.44 -12.10
CA SER A 9 -5.74 12.81 -10.80
C SER A 9 -6.45 14.04 -10.26
N ARG A 10 -6.52 14.15 -8.93
CA ARG A 10 -6.95 15.38 -8.24
C ARG A 10 -5.71 16.25 -8.02
N GLU A 11 -5.78 17.52 -8.42
CA GLU A 11 -4.75 18.50 -8.06
C GLU A 11 -4.83 18.77 -6.55
N CYS A 12 -3.68 18.66 -5.88
CA CYS A 12 -3.54 18.94 -4.45
C CYS A 12 -2.30 19.83 -4.25
N GLY A 13 -2.37 20.81 -3.35
CA GLY A 13 -1.25 21.68 -3.00
C GLY A 13 -0.26 21.01 -2.06
N VAL A 14 0.34 19.90 -2.50
CA VAL A 14 1.12 19.00 -1.65
C VAL A 14 2.61 19.08 -1.94
N THR A 15 3.41 18.73 -0.94
CA THR A 15 4.87 18.54 -1.08
C THR A 15 5.24 17.11 -0.76
N GLU A 16 6.26 16.57 -1.41
CA GLU A 16 6.79 15.25 -1.06
C GLU A 16 7.14 15.19 0.44
N LEU A 17 6.86 14.05 1.07
CA LEU A 17 7.12 13.86 2.49
C LEU A 17 8.62 13.85 2.76
N ALA A 18 9.12 14.91 3.41
CA ALA A 18 10.50 14.96 3.87
C ALA A 18 10.70 14.12 5.14
N PHE A 19 11.88 13.50 5.28
CA PHE A 19 12.24 12.68 6.45
C PHE A 19 12.06 13.45 7.77
N SER A 20 12.41 14.73 7.80
CA SER A 20 12.26 15.58 8.97
C SER A 20 10.82 15.76 9.43
N ARG A 21 9.82 15.43 8.61
CA ARG A 21 8.39 15.66 8.86
C ARG A 21 7.61 14.40 9.23
N ILE A 22 8.25 13.23 9.20
CA ILE A 22 7.63 11.96 9.60
C ILE A 22 6.94 12.08 10.97
N HIS A 23 7.57 12.78 11.91
CA HIS A 23 7.07 12.98 13.27
C HIS A 23 5.78 13.83 13.35
N GLU A 24 5.42 14.55 12.29
CA GLU A 24 4.17 15.32 12.22
C GLU A 24 2.96 14.44 11.84
N ILE A 25 3.22 13.26 11.27
CA ILE A 25 2.18 12.31 10.88
C ILE A 25 1.67 11.59 12.13
N PRO A 26 0.35 11.55 12.37
CA PRO A 26 -0.22 10.81 13.49
C PRO A 26 0.24 9.34 13.51
N GLN A 27 0.63 8.84 14.69
CA GLN A 27 1.17 7.49 14.85
C GLN A 27 0.23 6.41 14.28
N ASN A 28 -1.07 6.54 14.51
CA ASN A 28 -2.07 5.60 14.00
C ASN A 28 -2.10 5.57 12.46
N LEU A 29 -1.85 6.70 11.79
CA LEU A 29 -1.78 6.76 10.34
C LEU A 29 -0.48 6.16 9.81
N GLN A 30 0.65 6.36 10.51
CA GLN A 30 1.91 5.71 10.16
C GLN A 30 1.79 4.18 10.28
N GLN A 31 1.18 3.69 11.36
CA GLN A 31 0.90 2.27 11.58
C GLN A 31 -0.04 1.69 10.51
N LEU A 32 -1.08 2.43 10.14
CA LEU A 32 -2.02 2.03 9.08
C LEU A 32 -1.31 1.85 7.74
N VAL A 33 -0.49 2.83 7.34
CA VAL A 33 0.28 2.74 6.08
C VAL A 33 1.28 1.59 6.13
N ALA A 34 2.06 1.47 7.21
CA ALA A 34 3.03 0.39 7.37
C ALA A 34 2.40 -1.01 7.29
N ALA A 35 1.27 -1.21 7.98
CA ALA A 35 0.55 -2.47 7.95
C ALA A 35 -0.07 -2.74 6.57
N PHE A 36 -0.56 -1.71 5.88
CA PHE A 36 -1.10 -1.83 4.53
C PHE A 36 -0.03 -2.23 3.51
N ASP A 37 1.14 -1.57 3.51
CA ASP A 37 2.24 -1.90 2.60
C ASP A 37 2.84 -3.28 2.89
N TRP A 38 2.90 -3.70 4.17
CA TRP A 38 3.25 -5.07 4.56
C TRP A 38 2.26 -6.09 4.01
N TRP A 39 0.97 -5.78 4.09
CA TRP A 39 -0.11 -6.67 3.67
C TRP A 39 -0.08 -6.94 2.17
N ILE A 40 0.08 -5.88 1.37
CA ILE A 40 0.06 -5.96 -0.08
C ILE A 40 1.44 -6.22 -0.68
N HIS A 41 2.49 -6.39 0.12
CA HIS A 41 3.87 -6.52 -0.35
C HIS A 41 4.34 -5.35 -1.23
N ASN A 42 4.26 -4.13 -0.69
CA ASN A 42 4.75 -2.91 -1.36
C ASN A 42 6.04 -2.40 -0.72
N GLU A 43 7.20 -2.74 -1.30
CA GLU A 43 8.51 -2.36 -0.75
C GLU A 43 9.02 -1.00 -1.21
N ASP A 44 8.38 -0.40 -2.20
CA ASP A 44 8.89 0.83 -2.82
C ASP A 44 8.86 2.03 -1.86
N ARG A 45 8.06 1.95 -0.78
CA ARG A 45 7.84 3.02 0.20
C ARG A 45 9.00 3.22 1.18
N THR A 46 10.11 3.71 0.66
CA THR A 46 11.38 3.86 1.38
C THR A 46 11.67 5.32 1.74
N LEU A 47 12.17 5.59 2.95
CA LEU A 47 12.67 6.91 3.30
C LEU A 47 13.61 6.86 4.49
N SER A 48 14.80 7.42 4.32
CA SER A 48 15.82 7.56 5.35
C SER A 48 16.40 8.98 5.38
N PHE A 49 17.36 9.22 6.27
CA PHE A 49 18.13 10.46 6.26
C PHE A 49 18.92 10.67 4.96
N GLU A 50 19.29 9.59 4.26
CA GLU A 50 20.01 9.63 2.98
C GLU A 50 19.07 9.83 1.77
N GLY A 51 17.75 9.88 2.02
CA GLY A 51 16.72 9.91 0.98
C GLY A 51 16.01 8.57 0.84
N GLY A 52 15.24 8.43 -0.24
CA GLY A 52 14.43 7.27 -0.55
C GLY A 52 13.34 7.62 -1.56
N ASN A 53 12.43 6.69 -1.81
CA ASN A 53 11.24 6.91 -2.61
C ASN A 53 9.99 6.77 -1.74
N PRO A 54 9.57 7.82 -1.01
CA PRO A 54 8.47 7.65 -0.09
C PRO A 54 7.14 7.44 -0.81
N ASN A 55 6.95 7.91 -2.06
CA ASN A 55 5.63 7.92 -2.72
C ASN A 55 4.50 8.46 -1.78
N LEU A 56 4.89 9.38 -0.89
CA LEU A 56 4.04 10.01 0.10
C LEU A 56 4.18 11.51 -0.06
N PHE A 57 3.05 12.20 -0.01
CA PHE A 57 3.00 13.64 -0.02
C PHE A 57 2.28 14.14 1.23
N TRP A 58 2.65 15.32 1.67
CA TRP A 58 2.02 16.01 2.78
C TRP A 58 1.26 17.23 2.28
N ASP A 59 -0.01 17.31 2.64
CA ASP A 59 -0.85 18.49 2.48
C ASP A 59 -0.78 19.33 3.76
N GLU A 60 -0.14 20.50 3.69
CA GLU A 60 -0.03 21.42 4.82
C GLU A 60 -1.34 22.07 5.21
N GLY A 61 -2.19 22.35 4.23
CA GLY A 61 -3.46 23.04 4.46
C GLY A 61 -4.43 22.13 5.21
N GLU A 62 -4.56 20.90 4.72
CA GLU A 62 -5.50 19.92 5.26
C GLU A 62 -4.89 19.06 6.38
N ARG A 63 -3.57 19.13 6.58
CA ARG A 63 -2.78 18.26 7.48
C ARG A 63 -3.02 16.78 7.18
N GLN A 64 -2.93 16.42 5.90
CA GLN A 64 -3.23 15.08 5.41
C GLN A 64 -2.04 14.45 4.72
N LEU A 65 -1.87 13.15 4.94
CA LEU A 65 -0.95 12.33 4.18
C LEU A 65 -1.66 11.86 2.90
N VAL A 66 -1.04 12.12 1.76
CA VAL A 66 -1.49 11.62 0.46
C VAL A 66 -0.57 10.47 0.06
N VAL A 67 -1.15 9.27 -0.01
CA VAL A 67 -0.46 8.03 -0.38
C VAL A 67 -0.69 7.78 -1.86
N ILE A 68 0.39 7.65 -2.62
CA ILE A 68 0.30 7.33 -4.04
C ILE A 68 1.20 6.13 -4.38
N ASP A 69 1.11 5.76 -5.65
CA ASP A 69 1.94 4.80 -6.35
C ASP A 69 2.07 3.43 -5.66
N HIS A 70 1.21 2.51 -6.09
CA HIS A 70 1.17 1.13 -5.62
C HIS A 70 1.53 0.16 -6.76
N ASN A 71 2.21 0.64 -7.81
CA ASN A 71 2.53 -0.16 -9.00
C ASN A 71 3.45 -1.36 -8.71
N GLN A 72 4.26 -1.30 -7.65
CA GLN A 72 5.13 -2.39 -7.18
C GLN A 72 4.49 -3.27 -6.09
N SER A 73 3.17 -3.15 -5.87
CA SER A 73 2.47 -4.03 -4.92
C SER A 73 2.35 -5.45 -5.47
N PHE A 74 2.22 -6.41 -4.56
CA PHE A 74 2.10 -7.84 -4.82
C PHE A 74 3.38 -8.46 -5.40
N ASP A 75 4.54 -7.89 -5.06
CA ASP A 75 5.82 -8.42 -5.54
C ASP A 75 6.10 -9.82 -4.98
N THR A 76 6.24 -10.79 -5.89
CA THR A 76 6.65 -12.17 -5.53
C THR A 76 8.09 -12.26 -5.03
N GLY A 77 8.91 -11.24 -5.29
CA GLY A 77 10.29 -11.11 -4.82
C GLY A 77 10.44 -10.42 -3.46
N PHE A 78 9.34 -10.16 -2.75
CA PHE A 78 9.33 -9.45 -1.46
C PHE A 78 10.37 -9.98 -0.46
N ASP A 79 11.28 -9.10 -0.04
CA ASP A 79 12.26 -9.27 1.02
C ASP A 79 11.79 -8.57 2.31
N ALA A 80 11.21 -9.37 3.21
CA ALA A 80 10.73 -8.91 4.50
C ALA A 80 11.80 -8.21 5.36
N ALA A 81 13.08 -8.58 5.24
CA ALA A 81 14.16 -7.95 6.00
C ALA A 81 14.45 -6.55 5.43
N SER A 82 14.60 -6.46 4.11
CA SER A 82 14.76 -5.17 3.42
C SER A 82 13.59 -4.22 3.70
N PHE A 83 12.36 -4.73 3.66
CA PHE A 83 11.17 -3.96 3.96
C PHE A 83 11.21 -3.36 5.38
N VAL A 84 11.50 -4.18 6.40
CA VAL A 84 11.57 -3.70 7.79
C VAL A 84 12.73 -2.73 7.99
N ASP A 85 13.84 -2.85 7.26
CA ASP A 85 14.98 -1.95 7.42
C ASP A 85 14.77 -0.58 6.75
N HIS A 86 14.08 -0.53 5.61
CA HIS A 86 14.05 0.67 4.75
C HIS A 86 12.69 1.37 4.68
N HIS A 87 11.61 0.74 5.12
CA HIS A 87 10.28 1.35 5.06
C HIS A 87 10.23 2.67 5.84
N VAL A 88 9.57 3.69 5.27
CA VAL A 88 9.47 5.05 5.87
C VAL A 88 8.97 5.04 7.32
N PHE A 89 8.08 4.09 7.64
CA PHE A 89 7.52 3.92 8.99
C PHE A 89 8.02 2.64 9.68
N HIS A 90 9.22 2.15 9.37
CA HIS A 90 9.76 0.91 9.95
C HIS A 90 9.70 0.85 11.49
N GLN A 91 9.89 1.99 12.16
CA GLN A 91 9.82 2.08 13.62
C GLN A 91 8.45 1.63 14.18
N GLN A 92 7.40 1.71 13.36
CA GLN A 92 6.06 1.36 13.76
C GLN A 92 5.79 -0.14 13.83
N PHE A 93 6.58 -1.00 13.17
CA PHE A 93 6.35 -2.46 13.25
C PHE A 93 6.45 -2.96 14.69
N ARG A 94 7.50 -2.54 15.42
CA ARG A 94 7.67 -2.86 16.84
C ARG A 94 6.58 -2.26 17.73
N LEU A 95 6.14 -1.03 17.43
CA LEU A 95 5.12 -0.34 18.23
C LEU A 95 3.72 -0.90 17.99
N LEU A 96 3.44 -1.34 16.76
CA LEU A 96 2.16 -1.93 16.38
C LEU A 96 1.92 -3.26 17.09
N GLN A 97 2.96 -4.09 17.28
CA GLN A 97 2.84 -5.34 18.06
C GLN A 97 2.39 -5.10 19.50
N ALA A 98 2.75 -3.95 20.10
CA ALA A 98 2.34 -3.58 21.45
C ALA A 98 0.93 -2.92 21.49
N ASP A 99 0.41 -2.47 20.35
CA ASP A 99 -0.89 -1.80 20.25
C ASP A 99 -1.99 -2.76 19.78
N LEU A 100 -2.50 -3.54 20.74
CA LEU A 100 -3.56 -4.53 20.49
C LEU A 100 -4.85 -3.89 19.97
N ALA A 101 -5.12 -2.63 20.30
CA ALA A 101 -6.32 -1.94 19.82
C ALA A 101 -6.17 -1.57 18.34
N ALA A 102 -5.03 -1.02 17.93
CA ALA A 102 -4.72 -0.75 16.53
C ALA A 102 -4.72 -2.03 15.70
N LEU A 103 -4.11 -3.11 16.18
CA LEU A 103 -4.12 -4.41 15.51
C LEU A 103 -5.54 -4.95 15.30
N ALA A 104 -6.41 -4.85 16.30
CA ALA A 104 -7.79 -5.28 16.17
C ALA A 104 -8.56 -4.50 15.09
N VAL A 105 -8.34 -3.17 15.02
CA VAL A 105 -8.93 -2.32 13.99
C VAL A 105 -8.40 -2.69 12.60
N LEU A 106 -7.08 -2.80 12.44
CA LEU A 106 -6.45 -3.13 11.16
C LEU A 106 -6.91 -4.49 10.66
N ARG A 107 -6.90 -5.50 11.52
CA ARG A 107 -7.38 -6.84 11.19
C ARG A 107 -8.83 -6.81 10.72
N HIS A 108 -9.70 -6.09 11.44
CA HIS A 108 -11.10 -5.96 11.04
C HIS A 108 -11.24 -5.31 9.66
N THR A 109 -10.55 -4.19 9.41
CA THR A 109 -10.59 -3.48 8.14
C THR A 109 -10.06 -4.32 6.97
N MET A 110 -8.94 -5.02 7.15
CA MET A 110 -8.36 -5.87 6.11
C MET A 110 -9.24 -7.09 5.80
N HIS A 111 -9.85 -7.69 6.82
CA HIS A 111 -10.83 -8.77 6.62
C HIS A 111 -12.07 -8.28 5.85
N GLN A 112 -12.62 -7.11 6.21
CA GLN A 112 -13.74 -6.52 5.47
C GLN A 112 -13.40 -6.26 4.00
N ALA A 113 -12.17 -5.84 3.70
CA ALA A 113 -11.72 -5.68 2.32
C ALA A 113 -11.66 -7.03 1.57
N LEU A 114 -11.18 -8.09 2.23
CA LEU A 114 -11.16 -9.45 1.66
C LEU A 114 -12.56 -10.01 1.40
N ASP A 115 -13.52 -9.75 2.29
CA ASP A 115 -14.92 -10.16 2.10
C ASP A 115 -15.52 -9.57 0.82
N ASN A 116 -15.00 -8.41 0.38
CA ASN A 116 -15.43 -7.72 -0.84
C ASN A 116 -14.55 -8.03 -2.07
N TRP A 117 -13.53 -8.88 -1.95
CA TRP A 117 -12.55 -9.13 -3.03
C TRP A 117 -13.21 -9.44 -4.37
N HIS A 118 -14.17 -10.38 -4.39
CA HIS A 118 -14.83 -10.76 -5.65
C HIS A 118 -15.60 -9.59 -6.26
N ALA A 119 -16.28 -8.79 -5.44
CA ALA A 119 -17.00 -7.60 -5.91
C ALA A 119 -16.04 -6.54 -6.45
N ILE A 120 -14.87 -6.36 -5.83
CA ILE A 120 -13.81 -5.44 -6.30
C ILE A 120 -13.32 -5.86 -7.68
N ILE A 121 -13.01 -7.15 -7.88
CA ILE A 121 -12.55 -7.66 -9.19
C ILE A 121 -13.62 -7.47 -10.28
N LEU A 122 -14.90 -7.67 -9.93
CA LEU A 122 -16.01 -7.53 -10.90
C LEU A 122 -16.24 -6.10 -11.39
N ILE A 123 -15.84 -5.08 -10.63
CA ILE A 123 -16.00 -3.68 -11.03
C ILE A 123 -14.79 -3.13 -11.80
N VAL A 124 -13.70 -3.90 -11.91
CA VAL A 124 -12.54 -3.51 -12.72
C VAL A 124 -12.97 -3.43 -14.19
N PRO A 125 -12.77 -2.29 -14.88
CA PRO A 125 -13.12 -2.14 -16.29
C PRO A 125 -12.49 -3.25 -17.13
N ASN A 126 -13.25 -3.80 -18.08
CA ASN A 126 -12.80 -4.96 -18.85
C ASN A 126 -11.50 -4.66 -19.61
N GLU A 127 -11.38 -3.44 -20.14
CA GLU A 127 -10.21 -2.93 -20.84
C GLU A 127 -8.92 -2.96 -20.01
N TRP A 128 -8.99 -2.91 -18.67
CA TRP A 128 -7.79 -2.93 -17.83
C TRP A 128 -7.16 -4.31 -17.70
N TRP A 129 -7.88 -5.37 -18.11
CA TRP A 129 -7.34 -6.72 -18.17
C TRP A 129 -6.46 -6.96 -19.40
N TYR A 130 -6.28 -5.94 -20.24
CA TYR A 130 -5.53 -6.02 -21.49
C TYR A 130 -4.53 -4.87 -21.62
N ILE A 131 -3.42 -5.16 -22.30
CA ILE A 131 -2.34 -4.19 -22.55
C ILE A 131 -2.65 -3.32 -23.77
N ASP A 132 -3.42 -3.86 -24.71
CA ASP A 132 -3.79 -3.21 -25.98
C ASP A 132 -5.29 -2.90 -26.05
N ASP A 133 -5.63 -1.93 -26.91
CA ASP A 133 -7.02 -1.49 -27.12
C ASP A 133 -7.85 -2.58 -27.83
N GLU A 134 -7.19 -3.46 -28.59
CA GLU A 134 -7.80 -4.61 -29.25
C GLU A 134 -8.23 -5.73 -28.28
N MET A 135 -7.88 -5.63 -26.99
CA MET A 135 -8.13 -6.62 -25.95
C MET A 135 -7.58 -8.02 -26.30
N SER A 136 -6.39 -8.05 -26.90
CA SER A 136 -5.76 -9.25 -27.45
C SER A 136 -4.65 -9.80 -26.55
N VAL A 137 -3.93 -8.93 -25.85
CA VAL A 137 -2.87 -9.31 -24.91
C VAL A 137 -3.32 -9.03 -23.48
N SER A 138 -3.52 -10.08 -22.69
CA SER A 138 -3.89 -9.94 -21.27
C SER A 138 -2.74 -9.42 -20.42
N VAL A 139 -3.07 -8.66 -19.37
CA VAL A 139 -2.11 -8.28 -18.33
C VAL A 139 -1.64 -9.49 -17.54
N SER A 140 -0.40 -9.43 -17.04
CA SER A 140 0.13 -10.43 -16.13
C SER A 140 -0.34 -10.17 -14.69
N PHE A 141 -1.64 -10.31 -14.43
CA PHE A 141 -2.26 -10.09 -13.12
C PHE A 141 -3.10 -11.30 -12.70
N ASP A 142 -2.53 -12.18 -11.87
CA ASP A 142 -3.23 -13.37 -11.37
C ASP A 142 -4.00 -13.05 -10.08
N THR A 143 -5.30 -12.84 -10.23
CA THR A 143 -6.21 -12.53 -9.11
C THR A 143 -6.25 -13.63 -8.03
N THR A 144 -5.99 -14.88 -8.39
CA THR A 144 -6.00 -16.00 -7.43
C THR A 144 -4.71 -15.99 -6.61
N GLN A 145 -3.56 -15.78 -7.27
CA GLN A 145 -2.28 -15.63 -6.57
C GLN A 145 -2.28 -14.42 -5.62
N ILE A 146 -2.82 -13.29 -6.07
CA ILE A 146 -2.92 -12.08 -5.25
C ILE A 146 -3.85 -12.28 -4.06
N LEU A 147 -5.00 -12.94 -4.27
CA LEU A 147 -5.89 -13.28 -3.16
C LEU A 147 -5.21 -14.22 -2.14
N GLN A 148 -4.41 -15.18 -2.60
CA GLN A 148 -3.62 -16.04 -1.70
C GLN A 148 -2.61 -15.23 -0.88
N LEU A 149 -1.90 -14.28 -1.50
CA LEU A 149 -0.98 -13.38 -0.82
C LEU A 149 -1.71 -12.53 0.23
N LEU A 150 -2.85 -11.95 -0.13
CA LEU A 150 -3.64 -11.11 0.78
C LEU A 150 -4.25 -11.91 1.94
N ASN A 151 -4.65 -13.17 1.71
CA ASN A 151 -5.20 -14.03 2.77
C ASN A 151 -4.23 -14.33 3.92
N ARG A 152 -2.93 -14.04 3.76
CA ARG A 152 -1.95 -14.16 4.86
C ARG A 152 -2.38 -13.38 6.10
N VAL A 153 -3.09 -12.26 5.97
CA VAL A 153 -3.60 -11.45 7.11
C VAL A 153 -4.50 -12.24 8.08
N ILE A 154 -5.10 -13.33 7.62
CA ILE A 154 -5.96 -14.21 8.42
C ILE A 154 -5.12 -15.03 9.41
N ASP A 155 -3.89 -15.38 9.01
CA ASP A 155 -2.95 -16.13 9.82
C ASP A 155 -2.48 -15.26 11.01
N PRO A 156 -2.58 -15.75 12.26
CA PRO A 156 -2.02 -15.03 13.41
C PRO A 156 -0.55 -14.65 13.25
N ASP A 157 0.25 -15.47 12.57
CA ASP A 157 1.69 -15.24 12.39
C ASP A 157 1.99 -14.06 11.46
N PHE A 158 1.03 -13.62 10.64
CA PHE A 158 1.20 -12.43 9.80
C PHE A 158 1.49 -11.17 10.63
N TRP A 159 0.93 -11.09 11.83
CA TRP A 159 1.10 -9.94 12.73
C TRP A 159 2.35 -10.05 13.61
N ASN A 160 3.01 -11.22 13.60
CA ASN A 160 4.30 -11.45 14.23
C ASN A 160 5.45 -10.94 13.32
N THR A 161 5.32 -9.68 12.89
CA THR A 161 6.30 -8.99 12.01
C THR A 161 7.74 -9.14 12.52
N PRO A 162 8.77 -9.14 11.63
CA PRO A 162 10.16 -9.45 12.00
C PRO A 162 10.73 -8.62 13.16
#